data_AF-A0AAV4CXS8-F1
#
_entry.id   AF-A0AAV4CXS8-F1
#
_cell.length_a   1.000
_cell.length_b   1.000
_cell.length_c   1.000
_cell.angle_alpha   90.00
_cell.angle_beta   90.00
_cell.angle_gamma   90.00
#
_symmetry.space_group_name_H-M   'P 1'
#
loop_
_entity.id
_entity.type
_entity.pdbx_description
1 polymer ?
#
loop_
_entity_poly.entity_id
_entity_poly.type
_entity_poly.pdbx_seq_one_letter_code
_entity_poly.pdbx_strand_id
1 'polypeptide(L)'
;MRIENKTSIFQDIKRGVRQGCVLSPDLFSLYCEIIMRNLENPPGIKVGGQNINNLRYADDTVLIAENKEDLQKLLNIVEEESRKKGLELNSKKTEVMVISRKQESPKCDIFINEVKLKQTEKFKYLGTIISNNGKTNREISARTAQAKINFQKMKTILTNKCISIETRKRALQCYIEPVLMYGCEAWTISKQIQNKLEATEMWFLEECSGYLGPQRKQMREF
;
A
#
# COMPACT_ATOMS: atom_id res chain seq x y z
N MET A 1 -26.89 0.64 17.21
CA MET A 1 -26.11 1.89 17.23
C MET A 1 -27.01 2.99 17.76
N ARG A 2 -26.57 3.82 18.71
CA ARG A 2 -27.40 4.91 19.26
C ARG A 2 -27.03 6.20 18.53
N ILE A 3 -27.98 6.79 17.82
CA ILE A 3 -27.87 8.13 17.26
C ILE A 3 -29.06 8.91 17.83
N GLU A 4 -28.78 10.08 18.44
CA GLU A 4 -29.80 11.02 18.94
C GLU A 4 -30.86 10.42 19.88
N ASN A 5 -30.44 9.72 20.93
CA ASN A 5 -31.33 9.15 21.98
C ASN A 5 -32.42 8.17 21.50
N LYS A 6 -32.43 7.78 20.22
CA LYS A 6 -33.26 6.69 19.70
C LYS A 6 -32.42 5.41 19.61
N THR A 7 -32.92 4.35 20.22
CA THR A 7 -32.31 3.02 20.10
C THR A 7 -32.63 2.50 18.70
N SER A 8 -31.61 2.23 17.88
CA SER A 8 -31.83 1.58 16.59
C SER A 8 -32.49 0.22 16.79
N ILE A 9 -33.44 -0.11 15.91
CA ILE A 9 -34.03 -1.45 15.80
C ILE A 9 -32.93 -2.53 15.78
N PHE A 10 -33.18 -3.64 16.46
CA PHE A 10 -32.28 -4.78 16.47
C PHE A 10 -32.29 -5.42 15.07
N GLN A 11 -31.14 -5.43 14.42
CA GLN A 11 -30.97 -6.04 13.11
C GLN A 11 -30.21 -7.35 13.30
N ASP A 12 -30.80 -8.47 12.88
CA ASP A 12 -30.15 -9.76 12.93
C ASP A 12 -29.07 -9.85 11.83
N ILE A 13 -27.80 -9.95 12.24
CA ILE A 13 -26.66 -10.00 11.33
C ILE A 13 -26.41 -11.47 10.96
N LYS A 14 -26.87 -11.88 9.78
CA LYS A 14 -26.74 -13.26 9.30
C LYS A 14 -25.38 -13.59 8.67
N ARG A 15 -24.63 -12.58 8.22
CA ARG A 15 -23.32 -12.72 7.57
C ARG A 15 -22.41 -11.55 7.91
N GLY A 16 -21.13 -11.84 8.11
CA GLY A 16 -20.09 -10.84 8.37
C GLY A 16 -19.51 -10.92 9.78
N VAL A 17 -18.33 -10.33 9.94
CA VAL A 17 -17.65 -10.18 11.23
C VAL A 17 -17.85 -8.76 11.77
N ARG A 18 -17.80 -8.58 13.09
CA ARG A 18 -18.07 -7.29 13.73
C ARG A 18 -16.85 -6.38 13.65
N GLN A 19 -16.98 -5.23 12.96
CA GLN A 19 -15.92 -4.22 12.96
C GLN A 19 -15.61 -3.72 14.39
N GLY A 20 -14.32 -3.67 14.74
CA GLY A 20 -13.84 -3.29 16.06
C GLY A 20 -13.84 -4.41 17.11
N CYS A 21 -14.27 -5.63 16.77
CA CYS A 21 -14.09 -6.79 17.64
C CYS A 21 -12.69 -7.40 17.46
N VAL A 22 -12.02 -7.72 18.57
CA VAL A 22 -10.64 -8.24 18.59
C VAL A 22 -10.49 -9.56 17.81
N LEU A 23 -11.50 -10.43 17.83
CA LEU A 23 -11.47 -11.73 17.13
C LEU A 23 -11.88 -11.66 15.66
N SER A 24 -12.47 -10.56 15.22
CA SER A 24 -12.99 -10.45 13.85
C SER A 24 -11.91 -10.53 12.77
N PRO A 25 -10.71 -9.91 12.94
CA PRO A 25 -9.60 -10.10 12.02
C PRO A 25 -9.20 -11.57 11.86
N ASP A 26 -9.01 -12.31 12.96
CA ASP A 26 -8.54 -13.70 12.91
C ASP A 26 -9.56 -14.62 12.22
N LEU A 27 -10.85 -14.45 12.53
CA LEU A 27 -11.92 -15.19 11.90
C LEU A 27 -12.00 -14.92 10.40
N PHE A 28 -11.82 -13.66 10.00
CA PHE A 28 -11.81 -13.28 8.58
C PHE A 28 -10.60 -13.87 7.86
N SER A 29 -9.41 -13.79 8.46
CA SER A 29 -8.19 -14.40 7.91
C SER A 29 -8.32 -15.92 7.75
N LEU A 30 -8.87 -16.62 8.75
CA LEU A 30 -9.14 -18.06 8.65
C LEU A 30 -10.11 -18.38 7.51
N TYR A 31 -11.13 -17.54 7.30
CA TYR A 31 -12.08 -17.72 6.22
C TYR A 31 -11.44 -17.58 4.84
N CYS A 32 -10.62 -16.55 4.66
CA CYS A 32 -9.84 -16.35 3.43
C CYS A 32 -8.84 -17.49 3.20
N GLU A 33 -8.21 -18.00 4.26
CA GLU A 33 -7.29 -19.15 4.16
C GLU A 33 -7.98 -20.38 3.58
N ILE A 34 -9.21 -20.69 3.99
CA ILE A 34 -9.97 -21.84 3.46
C ILE A 34 -10.18 -21.73 1.93
N ILE A 35 -10.40 -20.52 1.41
CA ILE A 35 -10.58 -20.28 -0.03
C ILE A 35 -9.24 -20.46 -0.77
N MET A 36 -8.16 -20.02 -0.15
CA MET A 36 -6.84 -19.95 -0.78
C MET A 36 -6.05 -21.26 -0.71
N ARG A 37 -6.41 -22.22 0.15
CA ARG A 37 -5.76 -23.55 0.24
C ARG A 37 -5.79 -24.32 -1.08
N ASN A 38 -6.82 -24.13 -1.90
CA ASN A 38 -6.88 -24.74 -3.22
C ASN A 38 -5.86 -24.15 -4.21
N LEU A 39 -5.12 -23.10 -3.80
CA LEU A 39 -4.00 -22.52 -4.52
C LEU A 39 -2.63 -23.05 -4.05
N GLU A 40 -2.53 -24.21 -3.39
CA GLU A 40 -1.22 -24.77 -2.99
C GLU A 40 -0.44 -25.43 -4.16
N ASN A 41 -1.13 -25.94 -5.20
CA ASN A 41 -0.52 -26.57 -6.39
C ASN A 41 -0.66 -25.88 -7.78
N PRO A 42 -1.26 -24.68 -7.95
CA PRO A 42 -1.41 -24.04 -9.25
C PRO A 42 -0.13 -23.28 -9.68
N PRO A 43 -0.08 -22.85 -10.96
CA PRO A 43 1.02 -22.04 -11.48
C PRO A 43 1.26 -20.76 -10.66
N GLY A 44 2.51 -20.30 -10.64
CA GLY A 44 2.96 -19.11 -9.93
C GLY A 44 4.33 -18.68 -10.45
N ILE A 45 5.00 -17.79 -9.74
CA ILE A 45 6.37 -17.37 -10.04
C ILE A 45 7.35 -18.03 -9.07
N LYS A 46 8.52 -18.44 -9.55
CA LYS A 46 9.58 -19.00 -8.69
C LYS A 46 10.46 -17.91 -8.11
N VAL A 47 10.51 -17.79 -6.78
CA VAL A 47 11.37 -16.86 -6.06
C VAL A 47 12.11 -17.62 -4.97
N GLY A 48 13.44 -17.63 -5.01
CA GLY A 48 14.25 -18.33 -4.00
C GLY A 48 13.98 -19.83 -3.89
N GLY A 49 13.56 -20.48 -4.98
CA GLY A 49 13.19 -21.91 -5.01
C GLY A 49 11.77 -22.22 -4.55
N GLN A 50 11.01 -21.22 -4.09
CA GLN A 50 9.60 -21.37 -3.70
C GLN A 50 8.69 -20.85 -4.80
N ASN A 51 7.54 -21.50 -5.00
CA ASN A 51 6.51 -21.04 -5.91
C ASN A 51 5.60 -20.05 -5.17
N ILE A 52 5.48 -18.83 -5.69
CA ILE A 52 4.63 -17.78 -5.14
C ILE A 52 3.55 -17.48 -6.19
N ASN A 53 2.30 -17.76 -5.84
CA ASN A 53 1.14 -17.49 -6.71
C ASN A 53 0.16 -16.48 -6.10
N ASN A 54 0.29 -16.17 -4.81
CA ASN A 54 -0.52 -15.17 -4.14
C ASN A 54 0.24 -14.44 -3.02
N LEU A 55 -0.14 -13.19 -2.76
CA LEU A 55 0.24 -12.40 -1.60
C LEU A 55 -1.05 -11.91 -0.92
N ARG A 56 -1.10 -11.98 0.41
CA ARG A 56 -2.33 -11.78 1.17
C ARG A 56 -2.06 -10.90 2.38
N TYR A 57 -2.90 -9.89 2.56
CA TYR A 57 -2.89 -9.05 3.75
C TYR A 57 -4.33 -8.63 4.07
N ALA A 58 -4.88 -9.17 5.16
CA ALA A 58 -6.30 -9.03 5.48
C ALA A 58 -7.21 -9.35 4.26
N ASP A 59 -7.98 -8.39 3.78
CA ASP A 59 -8.84 -8.50 2.60
C ASP A 59 -8.14 -8.21 1.27
N ASP A 60 -6.96 -7.58 1.30
CA ASP A 60 -6.16 -7.32 0.11
C ASP A 60 -5.46 -8.62 -0.34
N THR A 61 -5.84 -9.13 -1.50
CA THR A 61 -5.20 -10.30 -2.14
C THR A 61 -4.63 -9.92 -3.50
N VAL A 62 -3.40 -10.35 -3.77
CA VAL A 62 -2.73 -10.24 -5.06
C VAL A 62 -2.49 -11.65 -5.59
N LEU A 63 -2.89 -11.92 -6.83
CA LEU A 63 -2.55 -13.15 -7.55
C LEU A 63 -1.40 -12.86 -8.52
N ILE A 64 -0.46 -13.79 -8.63
CA ILE A 64 0.77 -13.63 -9.44
C ILE A 64 1.00 -14.89 -10.26
N ALA A 65 1.24 -14.72 -11.56
CA ALA A 65 1.64 -15.79 -12.46
C ALA A 65 2.62 -15.27 -13.53
N GLU A 66 3.33 -16.19 -14.19
CA GLU A 66 4.30 -15.85 -15.25
C GLU A 66 3.63 -15.42 -16.56
N ASN A 67 2.42 -15.90 -16.82
CA ASN A 67 1.68 -15.64 -18.05
C ASN A 67 0.19 -15.40 -17.77
N LYS A 68 -0.51 -14.92 -18.81
CA LYS A 68 -1.92 -14.54 -18.74
C LYS A 68 -2.82 -15.75 -18.47
N GLU A 69 -2.54 -16.87 -19.14
CA GLU A 69 -3.36 -18.08 -19.08
C GLU A 69 -3.38 -18.64 -17.66
N ASP A 70 -2.22 -18.67 -17.01
CA ASP A 70 -2.07 -19.13 -15.64
C ASP A 70 -2.70 -18.15 -14.63
N LEU A 71 -2.59 -16.84 -14.87
CA LEU A 71 -3.28 -15.84 -14.05
C LEU A 71 -4.81 -16.01 -14.13
N GLN A 72 -5.35 -16.26 -15.33
CA GLN A 72 -6.78 -16.51 -15.50
C GLN A 72 -7.22 -17.80 -14.78
N LYS A 73 -6.42 -18.87 -14.83
CA LYS A 73 -6.70 -20.11 -14.08
C LYS A 73 -6.74 -19.87 -12.57
N LEU A 74 -5.74 -19.16 -12.02
CA LEU A 74 -5.71 -18.80 -10.60
C LEU A 74 -6.96 -18.01 -10.20
N LEU A 75 -7.33 -17.03 -11.00
CA LEU A 75 -8.49 -16.20 -10.75
C LEU A 75 -9.80 -16.99 -10.77
N ASN A 76 -9.96 -17.90 -11.74
CA ASN A 76 -11.14 -18.76 -11.83
C ASN A 76 -11.29 -19.67 -10.60
N ILE A 77 -10.18 -20.23 -10.10
CA ILE A 77 -10.19 -21.06 -8.88
C ILE A 77 -10.65 -20.22 -7.69
N VAL A 78 -10.07 -19.03 -7.51
CA VAL A 78 -10.45 -18.14 -6.40
C VAL A 78 -11.91 -17.72 -6.50
N GLU A 79 -12.39 -17.39 -7.70
CA GLU A 79 -13.78 -17.02 -7.94
C GLU A 79 -14.74 -18.17 -7.58
N GLU A 80 -14.45 -19.39 -8.05
CA GLU A 80 -15.29 -20.55 -7.79
C GLU A 80 -15.36 -20.87 -6.29
N GLU A 81 -14.22 -20.90 -5.61
CA GLU A 81 -14.13 -21.17 -4.18
C GLU A 81 -14.75 -20.05 -3.33
N SER A 82 -14.54 -18.79 -3.71
CA SER A 82 -15.20 -17.65 -3.08
C SER A 82 -16.71 -17.78 -3.15
N ARG A 83 -17.25 -18.12 -4.33
CA ARG A 83 -18.69 -18.29 -4.55
C ARG A 83 -19.28 -19.45 -3.75
N LYS A 84 -18.58 -20.60 -3.66
CA LYS A 84 -18.96 -21.72 -2.78
C LYS A 84 -19.07 -21.30 -1.31
N LYS A 85 -18.26 -20.32 -0.91
CA LYS A 85 -18.24 -19.71 0.42
C LYS A 85 -19.09 -18.42 0.49
N GLY A 86 -19.95 -18.15 -0.49
CA GLY A 86 -20.85 -16.99 -0.47
C GLY A 86 -20.14 -15.63 -0.48
N LEU A 87 -18.91 -15.56 -0.96
CA LEU A 87 -18.19 -14.35 -1.29
C LEU A 87 -18.23 -14.11 -2.80
N GLU A 88 -18.20 -12.84 -3.18
CA GLU A 88 -18.20 -12.42 -4.57
C GLU A 88 -17.04 -11.46 -4.82
N LEU A 89 -16.27 -11.70 -5.88
CA LEU A 89 -15.17 -10.83 -6.26
C LEU A 89 -15.72 -9.56 -6.93
N ASN A 90 -15.26 -8.41 -6.48
CA ASN A 90 -15.69 -7.14 -7.04
C ASN A 90 -14.84 -6.77 -8.28
N SER A 91 -15.31 -7.15 -9.46
CA SER A 91 -14.65 -6.88 -10.74
C SER A 91 -14.35 -5.39 -10.99
N LYS A 92 -15.09 -4.46 -10.39
CA LYS A 92 -14.82 -3.00 -10.51
C LYS A 92 -13.65 -2.55 -9.65
N LYS A 93 -13.37 -3.23 -8.54
CA LYS A 93 -12.23 -2.94 -7.65
C LYS A 93 -10.99 -3.75 -8.01
N THR A 94 -11.16 -4.90 -8.65
CA THR A 94 -10.05 -5.74 -9.10
C THR A 94 -9.44 -5.18 -10.38
N GLU A 95 -8.13 -4.95 -10.36
CA GLU A 95 -7.36 -4.50 -11.53
C GLU A 95 -6.29 -5.55 -11.87
N VAL A 96 -5.86 -5.59 -13.14
CA VAL A 96 -4.73 -6.41 -13.59
C VAL A 96 -3.56 -5.50 -13.95
N MET A 97 -2.34 -5.90 -13.59
CA MET A 97 -1.13 -5.17 -13.95
C MET A 97 -0.11 -6.15 -14.51
N VAL A 98 0.49 -5.80 -15.65
CA VAL A 98 1.53 -6.62 -16.28
C VAL A 98 2.89 -6.00 -16.04
N ILE A 99 3.73 -6.68 -15.28
CA ILE A 99 5.11 -6.25 -15.02
C ILE A 99 5.98 -6.71 -16.18
N SER A 100 6.58 -5.75 -16.90
CA SER A 100 7.42 -6.06 -18.06
C SER A 100 8.55 -5.05 -18.20
N ARG A 101 9.67 -5.51 -18.76
CA ARG A 101 10.79 -4.63 -19.17
C ARG A 101 10.57 -3.96 -20.53
N LYS A 102 9.51 -4.34 -21.26
CA LYS A 102 9.14 -3.75 -22.55
C LYS A 102 8.68 -2.30 -22.34
N GLN A 103 8.94 -1.45 -23.34
CA GLN A 103 8.52 -0.04 -23.30
C GLN A 103 6.99 0.09 -23.26
N GLU A 104 6.29 -0.75 -24.02
CA GLU A 104 4.84 -0.89 -23.97
C GLU A 104 4.45 -2.17 -23.23
N SER A 105 3.52 -2.04 -22.28
CA SER A 105 2.97 -3.17 -21.54
C SER A 105 2.12 -4.01 -22.49
N PRO A 106 2.36 -5.33 -22.60
CA PRO A 106 1.54 -6.17 -23.47
C PRO A 106 0.09 -6.20 -22.97
N LYS A 107 -0.86 -6.33 -23.88
CA LYS A 107 -2.27 -6.50 -23.53
C LYS A 107 -2.47 -7.80 -22.75
N CYS A 108 -3.13 -7.70 -21.60
CA CYS A 108 -3.48 -8.83 -20.75
C CYS A 108 -4.96 -8.75 -20.41
N ASP A 109 -5.75 -9.45 -21.21
CA ASP A 109 -7.20 -9.48 -21.05
C ASP A 109 -7.57 -10.62 -20.09
N ILE A 110 -7.88 -10.25 -18.84
CA ILE A 110 -8.35 -11.13 -17.77
C ILE A 110 -9.82 -10.82 -17.49
N PHE A 111 -10.61 -11.84 -17.16
CA PHE A 111 -12.06 -11.74 -16.98
C PHE A 111 -12.51 -12.33 -15.64
N ILE A 112 -13.54 -11.73 -15.02
CA ILE A 112 -14.29 -12.26 -13.87
C ILE A 112 -15.77 -12.22 -14.27
N ASN A 113 -16.49 -13.35 -14.23
CA ASN A 113 -17.88 -13.44 -14.72
C ASN A 113 -18.10 -12.73 -16.08
N GLU A 114 -17.23 -13.00 -17.05
CA GLU A 114 -17.24 -12.38 -18.39
C GLU A 114 -16.96 -10.86 -18.42
N VAL A 115 -16.76 -10.22 -17.27
CA VAL A 115 -16.37 -8.82 -17.16
C VAL A 115 -14.86 -8.70 -17.28
N LYS A 116 -14.41 -7.98 -18.30
CA LYS A 116 -12.99 -7.67 -18.51
C LYS A 116 -12.47 -6.77 -17.39
N LEU A 117 -11.39 -7.19 -16.73
CA LEU A 117 -10.71 -6.38 -15.72
C LEU A 117 -9.96 -5.22 -16.35
N LYS A 118 -9.89 -4.11 -15.62
CA LYS A 118 -9.11 -2.95 -16.02
C LYS A 118 -7.62 -3.25 -15.90
N GLN A 119 -6.89 -3.15 -17.01
CA GLN A 119 -5.43 -3.18 -17.01
C GLN A 119 -4.88 -1.82 -16.58
N THR A 120 -3.98 -1.80 -15.60
CA THR A 120 -3.36 -0.58 -15.06
C THR A 120 -1.83 -0.61 -15.16
N GLU A 121 -1.21 0.56 -15.23
CA GLU A 121 0.26 0.70 -15.16
C GLU A 121 0.78 0.88 -13.73
N LYS A 122 -0.10 1.28 -12.81
CA LYS A 122 0.25 1.51 -11.42
C LYS A 122 -0.90 1.10 -10.53
N PHE A 123 -0.57 0.53 -9.39
CA PHE A 123 -1.55 0.09 -8.41
C PHE A 123 -1.09 0.48 -7.01
N LYS A 124 -2.02 0.85 -6.14
CA LYS A 124 -1.72 1.17 -4.75
C LYS A 124 -2.02 -0.06 -3.90
N TYR A 125 -0.98 -0.71 -3.40
CA TYR A 125 -1.06 -1.90 -2.55
C TYR A 125 -0.46 -1.59 -1.18
N LEU A 126 -1.22 -1.83 -0.10
CA LEU A 126 -0.81 -1.55 1.29
C LEU A 126 -0.24 -0.14 1.47
N GLY A 127 -0.88 0.85 0.84
CA GLY A 127 -0.43 2.24 0.91
C GLY A 127 0.65 2.62 -0.11
N THR A 128 1.38 1.67 -0.69
CA THR A 128 2.53 1.90 -1.59
C THR A 128 2.14 1.78 -3.06
N ILE A 129 2.65 2.68 -3.91
CA ILE A 129 2.44 2.66 -5.36
C ILE A 129 3.45 1.71 -6.01
N ILE A 130 2.94 0.62 -6.57
CA ILE A 130 3.70 -0.30 -7.41
C ILE A 130 3.48 0.11 -8.87
N SER A 131 4.56 0.18 -9.65
CA SER A 131 4.51 0.50 -11.08
C SER A 131 4.90 -0.71 -11.92
N ASN A 132 4.26 -0.87 -13.07
CA ASN A 132 4.50 -1.98 -14.01
C ASN A 132 5.93 -2.08 -14.56
N ASN A 133 6.69 -0.99 -14.51
CA ASN A 133 8.08 -0.91 -14.92
C ASN A 133 9.08 -1.18 -13.78
N GLY A 134 8.60 -1.50 -12.57
CA GLY A 134 9.42 -1.76 -11.38
C GLY A 134 10.12 -0.53 -10.78
N LYS A 135 9.90 0.67 -11.33
CA LYS A 135 10.55 1.90 -10.84
C LYS A 135 9.79 2.49 -9.65
N THR A 136 10.53 2.99 -8.66
CA THR A 136 9.98 3.56 -7.41
C THR A 136 9.79 5.08 -7.47
N ASN A 137 10.12 5.74 -8.59
CA ASN A 137 10.05 7.21 -8.73
C ASN A 137 8.64 7.76 -8.46
N ARG A 138 7.59 7.07 -8.92
CA ARG A 138 6.19 7.47 -8.71
C ARG A 138 5.83 7.41 -7.22
N GLU A 139 6.24 6.36 -6.53
CA GLU A 139 6.01 6.18 -5.08
C GLU A 139 6.73 7.25 -4.25
N ILE A 140 8.03 7.42 -4.47
CA ILE A 140 8.83 8.39 -3.72
C ILE A 140 8.26 9.80 -3.90
N SER A 141 7.83 10.15 -5.11
CA SER A 141 7.19 11.45 -5.37
C SER A 141 5.87 11.61 -4.61
N ALA A 142 5.07 10.55 -4.51
CA ALA A 142 3.84 10.55 -3.72
C ALA A 142 4.12 10.69 -2.22
N ARG A 143 5.14 10.00 -1.69
CA ARG A 143 5.58 10.10 -0.29
C ARG A 143 6.09 11.48 0.05
N THR A 144 6.95 12.05 -0.81
CA THR A 144 7.42 13.44 -0.67
C THR A 144 6.23 14.40 -0.61
N ALA A 145 5.25 14.25 -1.50
CA ALA A 145 4.06 15.12 -1.50
C ALA A 145 3.24 14.95 -0.21
N GLN A 146 3.01 13.72 0.25
CA GLN A 146 2.26 13.44 1.47
C GLN A 146 2.96 13.98 2.72
N ALA A 147 4.27 13.80 2.82
CA ALA A 147 5.10 14.34 3.90
C ALA A 147 5.06 15.87 3.91
N LYS A 148 5.14 16.52 2.74
CA LYS A 148 5.00 17.97 2.61
C LYS A 148 3.61 18.46 3.04
N ILE A 149 2.54 17.77 2.65
CA ILE A 149 1.18 18.10 3.09
C ILE A 149 1.08 18.00 4.63
N ASN A 150 1.62 16.95 5.23
CA ASN A 150 1.61 16.79 6.69
C ASN A 150 2.46 17.86 7.39
N PHE A 151 3.61 18.24 6.82
CA PHE A 151 4.41 19.35 7.32
C PHE A 151 3.60 20.65 7.32
N GLN A 152 2.89 20.96 6.22
CA GLN A 152 2.06 22.17 6.15
C GLN A 152 0.95 22.19 7.20
N LYS A 153 0.33 21.03 7.50
CA LYS A 153 -0.66 20.92 8.59
C LYS A 153 -0.07 21.21 9.96
N MET A 154 1.20 20.91 10.17
CA MET A 154 1.92 21.11 11.44
C MET A 154 2.82 22.36 11.44
N LYS A 155 2.73 23.19 10.40
CA LYS A 155 3.65 24.32 10.19
C LYS A 155 3.74 25.24 11.40
N THR A 156 2.60 25.55 12.02
CA THR A 156 2.51 26.43 13.20
C THR A 156 3.34 25.95 14.38
N ILE A 157 3.58 24.64 14.52
CA ILE A 157 4.43 24.07 15.58
C ILE A 157 5.86 23.96 15.07
N LEU A 158 6.04 23.42 13.86
CA LEU A 158 7.36 23.13 13.27
C LEU A 158 8.17 24.40 12.96
N THR A 159 7.52 25.56 12.75
CA THR A 159 8.22 26.83 12.49
C THR A 159 8.12 27.81 13.68
N ASN A 160 7.62 27.37 14.84
CA ASN A 160 7.48 28.23 16.01
C ASN A 160 8.83 28.45 16.71
N LYS A 161 9.32 29.69 16.70
CA LYS A 161 10.58 30.06 17.35
C LYS A 161 10.53 30.04 18.89
N CYS A 162 9.34 30.02 19.49
CA CYS A 162 9.17 29.84 20.93
C CYS A 162 9.37 28.39 21.39
N ILE A 163 9.43 27.43 20.45
CA ILE A 163 9.70 26.02 20.73
C ILE A 163 11.17 25.73 20.40
N SER A 164 11.86 25.02 21.29
CA SER A 164 13.25 24.64 21.08
C SER A 164 13.45 23.86 19.78
N ILE A 165 14.60 24.06 19.15
CA ILE A 165 14.88 23.43 17.85
C ILE A 165 14.94 21.91 17.98
N GLU A 166 15.39 21.38 19.11
CA GLU A 166 15.42 19.96 19.43
C GLU A 166 14.01 19.36 19.46
N THR A 167 13.06 20.05 20.10
CA THR A 167 11.66 19.61 20.16
C THR A 167 11.03 19.61 18.77
N ARG A 168 11.32 20.61 17.94
CA ARG A 168 10.82 20.69 16.57
C ARG A 168 11.46 19.66 15.65
N LYS A 169 12.77 19.37 15.81
CA LYS A 169 13.46 18.26 15.13
C LYS A 169 12.82 16.92 15.51
N ARG A 170 12.55 16.69 16.79
CA ARG A 170 11.87 15.48 17.26
C ARG A 170 10.46 15.36 16.67
N ALA A 171 9.72 16.46 16.59
CA ALA A 171 8.41 16.46 15.93
C ALA A 171 8.50 16.11 14.43
N LEU A 172 9.53 16.58 13.71
CA LEU A 172 9.78 16.14 12.33
C LEU A 172 10.02 14.63 12.25
N GLN A 173 10.91 14.10 13.08
CA GLN A 173 11.27 12.68 13.12
C GLN A 173 10.09 11.78 13.52
N CYS A 174 9.18 12.26 14.37
CA CYS A 174 8.04 11.46 14.82
C CYS A 174 6.82 11.53 13.89
N TYR A 175 6.60 12.64 13.17
CA TYR A 175 5.35 12.86 12.43
C TYR A 175 5.53 13.00 10.91
N ILE A 176 6.69 13.46 10.44
CA ILE A 176 6.94 13.72 9.02
C ILE A 176 7.80 12.62 8.41
N GLU A 177 8.90 12.26 9.08
CA GLU A 177 9.82 11.23 8.59
C GLU A 177 9.17 9.85 8.39
N PRO A 178 8.31 9.35 9.30
CA PRO A 178 7.66 8.05 9.09
C PRO A 178 6.74 8.05 7.87
N VAL A 179 6.15 9.21 7.53
CA VAL A 179 5.29 9.38 6.36
C VAL A 179 6.12 9.39 5.08
N LEU A 180 7.30 10.03 5.12
CA LEU A 180 8.24 10.03 4.02
C LEU A 180 8.81 8.63 3.77
N MET A 181 9.20 7.93 4.83
CA MET A 181 9.94 6.66 4.77
C MET A 181 9.06 5.41 4.70
N TYR A 182 7.74 5.56 4.78
CA TYR A 182 6.84 4.41 4.69
C TYR A 182 7.05 3.62 3.39
N GLY A 183 7.30 2.32 3.52
CA GLY A 183 7.52 1.40 2.40
C GLY A 183 8.93 1.47 1.80
N CYS A 184 9.90 2.11 2.49
CA CYS A 184 11.27 2.23 2.00
C CYS A 184 11.99 0.89 1.82
N GLU A 185 11.57 -0.15 2.55
CA GLU A 185 12.07 -1.52 2.45
C GLU A 185 11.85 -2.13 1.06
N ALA A 186 10.86 -1.64 0.31
CA ALA A 186 10.55 -2.08 -1.04
C ALA A 186 11.22 -1.22 -2.14
N TRP A 187 11.97 -0.18 -1.78
CA TRP A 187 12.52 0.74 -2.76
C TRP A 187 13.87 0.27 -3.32
N THR A 188 13.98 0.29 -4.64
CA THR A 188 15.29 0.30 -5.30
C THR A 188 15.92 1.69 -5.15
N ILE A 189 16.90 1.81 -4.26
CA ILE A 189 17.61 3.08 -3.99
C ILE A 189 18.67 3.32 -5.07
N SER A 190 18.37 4.22 -6.01
CA SER A 190 19.36 4.76 -6.95
C SER A 190 19.99 6.04 -6.40
N LYS A 191 21.14 6.45 -6.96
CA LYS A 191 21.76 7.72 -6.54
C LYS A 191 20.85 8.94 -6.75
N GLN A 192 20.06 8.92 -7.82
CA GLN A 192 19.08 9.98 -8.09
C GLN A 192 17.98 10.03 -7.01
N ILE A 193 17.52 8.86 -6.57
CA ILE A 193 16.51 8.74 -5.51
C ILE A 193 17.09 9.21 -4.18
N GLN A 194 18.31 8.78 -3.84
CA GLN A 194 19.01 9.21 -2.64
C GLN A 194 19.12 10.74 -2.59
N ASN A 195 19.63 11.36 -3.66
CA ASN A 195 19.75 12.82 -3.74
C ASN A 195 18.39 13.53 -3.59
N LYS A 196 17.31 12.95 -4.12
CA LYS A 196 15.96 13.51 -3.98
C LYS A 196 15.43 13.42 -2.56
N LEU A 197 15.69 12.32 -1.85
CA LEU A 197 15.32 12.15 -0.45
C LEU A 197 16.11 13.11 0.44
N GLU A 198 17.44 13.18 0.25
CA GLU A 198 18.30 14.14 0.97
C GLU A 198 17.83 15.58 0.73
N ALA A 199 17.53 15.97 -0.51
CA ALA A 199 16.99 17.30 -0.81
C ALA A 199 15.63 17.56 -0.15
N THR A 200 14.79 16.53 -0.03
CA THR A 200 13.47 16.63 0.63
C THR A 200 13.63 16.82 2.14
N GLU A 201 14.52 16.04 2.76
CA GLU A 201 14.86 16.17 4.17
C GLU A 201 15.43 17.56 4.48
N MET A 202 16.40 18.01 3.67
CA MET A 202 16.99 19.34 3.79
C MET A 202 15.93 20.44 3.73
N TRP A 203 14.96 20.33 2.82
CA TRP A 203 13.85 21.27 2.74
C TRP A 203 13.04 21.35 4.04
N PHE A 204 12.74 20.21 4.68
CA PHE A 204 12.03 20.19 5.97
C PHE A 204 12.85 20.84 7.10
N LEU A 205 14.15 20.58 7.14
CA LEU A 205 15.06 21.13 8.15
C LEU A 205 15.24 22.65 7.98
N GLU A 206 15.33 23.13 6.75
CA GLU A 206 15.44 24.57 6.43
C GLU A 206 14.18 25.32 6.84
N GLU A 207 12.99 24.81 6.48
CA GLU A 207 11.71 25.40 6.88
C GLU A 207 11.51 25.38 8.41
N CYS A 208 11.92 24.29 9.07
CA CYS A 208 11.82 24.15 10.52
C CYS A 208 12.77 25.11 11.24
N SER A 209 14.05 25.18 10.86
CA SER A 209 15.04 26.01 11.55
C SER A 209 14.89 27.50 11.23
N GLY A 210 14.40 27.86 10.05
CA GLY A 210 14.36 29.24 9.57
C GLY A 210 15.74 29.83 9.24
N TYR A 211 16.78 29.00 9.14
CA TYR A 211 18.16 29.42 8.82
C TYR A 211 18.68 28.73 7.55
N LEU A 212 19.23 29.54 6.63
CA LEU A 212 20.15 29.11 5.58
C LEU A 212 21.57 29.27 6.11
N GLY A 213 22.23 28.22 6.65
CA GLY A 213 23.57 28.44 7.23
C GLY A 213 24.26 27.31 7.98
N PRO A 214 25.39 27.60 8.68
CA PRO A 214 26.46 26.67 9.07
C PRO A 214 26.08 25.50 9.99
N GLN A 215 24.84 25.44 10.50
CA GLN A 215 24.31 24.30 11.25
C GLN A 215 24.03 23.06 10.38
N ARG A 216 24.33 23.14 9.07
CA ARG A 216 24.35 22.04 8.08
C ARG A 216 24.99 20.73 8.57
N LYS A 217 25.99 20.80 9.46
CA LYS A 217 26.66 19.62 10.04
C LYS A 217 26.01 19.14 11.35
N GLN A 218 25.49 20.04 12.19
CA GLN A 218 24.88 19.70 13.48
C GLN A 218 23.53 18.97 13.36
N MET A 219 22.78 19.13 12.26
CA MET A 219 21.52 18.41 12.08
C MET A 219 21.68 17.01 11.47
N ARG A 220 22.79 16.76 10.74
CA ARG A 220 23.12 15.47 10.10
C ARG A 220 23.88 14.51 11.01
N GLU A 221 24.46 15.02 12.09
CA GLU A 221 24.98 14.17 13.16
C GLU A 221 23.78 13.73 14.02
N PHE A 222 23.72 12.42 14.26
CA PHE A 222 22.60 11.59 14.79
C PHE A 222 21.64 11.05 13.75
#